data_AF-A0A9P1IX79-F1
#
_entry.id   AF-A0A9P1IX79-F1
#
_cell.length_a   1.000
_cell.length_b   1.000
_cell.length_c   1.000
_cell.angle_alpha   90.00
_cell.angle_beta   90.00
_cell.angle_gamma   90.00
#
_symmetry.space_group_name_H-M   'P 1'
#
loop_
_entity.id
_entity.type
_entity.pdbx_description
1 polymer ?
#
loop_
_entity_poly.entity_id
_entity_poly.type
_entity_poly.pdbx_seq_one_letter_code
_entity_poly.pdbx_strand_id
1 'polypeptide(L)'
;MSMFSNSIHFLLLLGFVSSTVALTCYENHPVTDEIIEVTSDDYTYCSLVPKNDGPGRVFGVGPEIDSVQAYDATFKSSVKNYSVLTVCLYEKYDYHFMRSIKTSEYMFRCVCNFNLCNTPTNFPQFLQKQKQHSL
;
A
#
# COMPACT_ATOMS: atom_id res chain seq x y z
N MET A 1 11.03 -57.80 -9.13
CA MET A 1 9.72 -57.21 -9.45
C MET A 1 9.08 -56.80 -8.12
N SER A 2 9.55 -55.80 -7.39
CA SER A 2 9.53 -54.33 -7.60
C SER A 2 8.16 -53.79 -8.02
N MET A 3 7.73 -52.74 -7.30
CA MET A 3 6.63 -51.79 -7.61
C MET A 3 5.40 -51.85 -6.67
N PHE A 4 5.58 -51.58 -5.39
CA PHE A 4 4.53 -51.01 -4.53
C PHE A 4 5.15 -50.04 -3.53
N SER A 5 5.63 -48.87 -3.98
CA SER A 5 6.24 -47.89 -3.06
C SER A 5 6.12 -46.41 -3.48
N ASN A 6 5.33 -46.05 -4.49
CA ASN A 6 5.37 -44.68 -5.04
C ASN A 6 4.01 -43.94 -5.11
N SER A 7 2.94 -44.44 -4.48
CA SER A 7 1.60 -43.85 -4.67
C SER A 7 1.12 -42.95 -3.51
N ILE A 8 1.87 -42.82 -2.42
CA ILE A 8 1.44 -42.03 -1.24
C ILE A 8 1.97 -40.58 -1.25
N HIS A 9 2.93 -40.25 -2.11
CA HIS A 9 3.53 -38.89 -2.12
C HIS A 9 2.79 -37.88 -3.03
N PHE A 10 1.84 -38.31 -3.87
CA PHE A 10 1.19 -37.40 -4.83
C PHE A 10 -0.04 -36.65 -4.25
N LEU A 11 -0.55 -37.08 -3.08
CA LEU A 11 -1.76 -36.51 -2.47
C LEU A 11 -1.49 -35.37 -1.46
N LEU A 12 -0.23 -35.08 -1.15
CA LEU A 12 0.16 -34.03 -0.18
C LEU A 12 0.59 -32.69 -0.80
N LEU A 13 0.62 -32.58 -2.14
CA LEU A 13 1.08 -31.37 -2.84
C LEU A 13 -0.04 -30.37 -3.22
N LEU A 14 -1.31 -30.65 -2.88
CA LEU A 14 -2.46 -29.81 -3.24
C LEU A 14 -2.83 -28.73 -2.20
N GLY A 15 -2.05 -28.57 -1.12
CA GLY A 15 -2.48 -27.81 0.07
C GLY A 15 -1.95 -26.39 0.26
N PHE A 16 -1.04 -25.89 -0.59
CA PHE A 16 -0.43 -24.56 -0.40
C PHE A 16 -0.70 -23.64 -1.58
N VAL A 17 -1.98 -23.42 -1.90
CA VAL A 17 -2.34 -22.19 -2.61
C VAL A 17 -2.23 -21.08 -1.57
N SER A 18 -1.13 -20.33 -1.57
CA SER A 18 -1.08 -19.07 -0.82
C SER A 18 -2.17 -18.18 -1.40
N SER A 19 -3.27 -18.02 -0.67
CA SER A 19 -4.24 -16.97 -0.95
C SER A 19 -3.52 -15.65 -0.69
N THR A 20 -2.99 -15.02 -1.74
CA THR A 20 -2.64 -13.61 -1.67
C THR A 20 -3.95 -12.89 -1.41
N VAL A 21 -4.09 -12.30 -0.22
CA VAL A 21 -5.28 -11.51 0.08
C VAL A 21 -5.08 -10.19 -0.64
N ALA A 22 -5.79 -10.00 -1.74
CA ALA A 22 -5.83 -8.72 -2.45
C ALA A 22 -6.14 -7.58 -1.48
N LEU A 23 -5.41 -6.48 -1.57
CA LEU A 23 -5.61 -5.32 -0.71
C LEU A 23 -6.71 -4.44 -1.33
N THR A 24 -7.67 -4.02 -0.51
CA THR A 24 -8.69 -3.04 -0.92
C THR A 24 -8.30 -1.64 -0.46
N CYS A 25 -8.28 -0.68 -1.37
CA CYS A 25 -7.97 0.72 -1.11
C CYS A 25 -9.06 1.64 -1.68
N TYR A 26 -9.09 2.88 -1.21
CA TYR A 26 -9.81 3.94 -1.91
C TYR A 26 -8.93 4.60 -2.97
N GLU A 27 -9.51 4.94 -4.11
CA GLU A 27 -8.86 5.65 -5.22
C GLU A 27 -9.70 6.81 -5.72
N ASN A 28 -9.06 7.92 -6.10
CA ASN A 28 -9.71 8.93 -6.93
C ASN A 28 -9.89 8.40 -8.36
N HIS A 29 -11.13 8.27 -8.82
CA HIS A 29 -11.45 7.86 -10.18
C HIS A 29 -10.81 8.84 -11.18
N PRO A 30 -10.09 8.35 -12.21
CA PRO A 30 -9.20 9.18 -13.03
C PRO A 30 -9.93 10.28 -13.83
N VAL A 31 -11.24 10.11 -14.07
CA VAL A 31 -12.04 11.06 -14.87
C VAL A 31 -12.94 11.93 -14.02
N THR A 32 -13.55 11.36 -12.98
CA THR A 32 -14.59 12.03 -12.19
C THR A 32 -14.06 12.59 -10.87
N ASP A 33 -12.85 12.21 -10.47
CA ASP A 33 -12.25 12.46 -9.16
C ASP A 33 -13.09 11.92 -7.98
N GLU A 34 -14.11 11.10 -8.26
CA GLU A 34 -14.92 10.42 -7.26
C GLU A 34 -14.09 9.36 -6.55
N ILE A 35 -14.26 9.24 -5.24
CA ILE A 35 -13.55 8.23 -4.45
C ILE A 35 -14.27 6.90 -4.58
N ILE A 36 -13.60 5.91 -5.15
CA ILE A 36 -14.10 4.56 -5.37
C ILE A 36 -13.28 3.53 -4.58
N GLU A 37 -13.91 2.41 -4.27
CA GLU A 37 -13.24 1.25 -3.66
C GLU A 37 -12.65 0.36 -4.76
N VAL A 38 -11.37 0.03 -4.63
CA VAL A 38 -10.64 -0.81 -5.60
C VAL A 38 -9.88 -1.89 -4.86
N THR A 39 -10.08 -3.14 -5.27
CA THR A 39 -9.33 -4.30 -4.78
C THR A 39 -8.36 -4.76 -5.86
N SER A 40 -7.08 -4.88 -5.52
CA SER A 40 -6.06 -5.38 -6.44
C SER A 40 -5.02 -6.23 -5.72
N ASP A 41 -4.59 -7.31 -6.37
CA ASP A 41 -3.46 -8.14 -5.93
C ASP A 41 -2.11 -7.42 -6.11
N ASP A 42 -2.07 -6.39 -6.96
CA ASP A 42 -0.85 -5.61 -7.20
C ASP A 42 -0.59 -4.58 -6.09
N TYR A 43 -1.56 -4.34 -5.22
CA TYR A 43 -1.44 -3.37 -4.14
C TYR A 43 -0.76 -3.96 -2.91
N THR A 44 0.32 -3.31 -2.50
CA THR A 44 1.00 -3.59 -1.23
C THR A 44 0.59 -2.59 -0.14
N TYR A 45 0.23 -1.37 -0.54
CA TYR A 45 -0.15 -0.29 0.37
C TYR A 45 -1.33 0.51 -0.18
N CYS A 46 -2.11 1.10 0.70
CA CYS A 46 -2.99 2.22 0.34
C CYS A 46 -2.32 3.53 0.72
N SER A 47 -2.57 4.58 -0.06
CA SER A 47 -1.94 5.88 0.13
C SER A 47 -2.94 7.02 0.31
N LEU A 48 -2.49 8.04 1.03
CA LEU A 48 -3.10 9.35 1.17
C LEU A 48 -2.06 10.45 0.89
N VAL A 49 -2.38 11.35 -0.03
CA VAL A 49 -1.73 12.66 -0.20
C VAL A 49 -2.71 13.71 0.34
N PRO A 50 -2.58 14.15 1.60
CA PRO A 50 -3.55 15.06 2.21
C PRO A 50 -3.44 16.45 1.59
N LYS A 51 -4.56 17.18 1.60
CA LYS A 51 -4.61 18.61 1.29
C LYS A 51 -5.04 19.38 2.53
N ASN A 52 -4.64 20.66 2.59
CA ASN A 52 -5.11 21.58 3.63
C ASN A 52 -6.59 21.93 3.42
N ASP A 53 -6.98 22.10 2.15
CA ASP A 53 -8.33 22.46 1.76
C ASP A 53 -8.91 21.37 0.84
N GLY A 54 -10.11 20.86 1.18
CA GLY A 54 -10.80 19.82 0.44
C GLY A 54 -10.26 18.40 0.66
N PRO A 55 -10.80 17.41 -0.07
CA PRO A 55 -10.33 16.03 0.03
C PRO A 55 -8.92 15.87 -0.55
N GLY A 56 -8.05 15.21 0.21
CA GLY A 56 -6.78 14.69 -0.28
C GLY A 56 -6.96 13.64 -1.38
N ARG A 57 -5.84 13.26 -2.01
CA ARG A 57 -5.81 12.21 -3.02
C ARG A 57 -5.52 10.86 -2.36
N VAL A 58 -6.20 9.82 -2.81
CA VAL A 58 -6.10 8.45 -2.33
C VAL A 58 -5.89 7.52 -3.52
N PHE A 59 -5.07 6.48 -3.34
CA PHE A 59 -4.78 5.48 -4.37
C PHE A 59 -4.10 4.24 -3.77
N GLY A 60 -4.19 3.10 -4.45
CA GLY A 60 -3.37 1.92 -4.17
C GLY A 60 -1.94 2.07 -4.69
N VAL A 61 -0.99 1.47 -3.98
CA VAL A 61 0.44 1.49 -4.31
C VAL A 61 0.95 0.08 -4.41
N GLY A 62 1.51 -0.22 -5.58
CA GLY A 62 2.17 -1.48 -5.90
C GLY A 62 3.57 -1.24 -6.48
N PRO A 63 4.34 -2.32 -6.72
CA PRO A 63 5.70 -2.24 -7.26
C PRO A 63 5.78 -1.64 -8.68
N GLU A 64 4.68 -1.63 -9.42
CA GLU A 64 4.61 -0.98 -10.75
C GLU A 64 4.47 0.55 -10.66
N ILE A 65 3.89 1.05 -9.56
CA ILE A 65 3.56 2.47 -9.39
C ILE A 65 4.66 3.19 -8.59
N ASP A 66 5.27 2.51 -7.62
CA ASP A 66 6.27 3.10 -6.72
C ASP A 66 7.32 2.08 -6.26
N SER A 67 8.46 2.57 -5.76
CA SER A 67 9.50 1.76 -5.13
C SER A 67 9.08 1.35 -3.72
N VAL A 68 8.27 0.28 -3.66
CA VAL A 68 7.72 -0.25 -2.39
C VAL A 68 8.77 -0.72 -1.38
N GLN A 69 10.02 -0.93 -1.80
CA GLN A 69 11.11 -1.45 -0.97
C GLN A 69 11.40 -0.58 0.26
N ALA A 70 11.27 0.75 0.13
CA ALA A 70 11.49 1.67 1.26
C ALA A 70 10.40 1.52 2.34
N TYR A 71 9.14 1.34 1.92
CA TYR A 71 8.03 1.08 2.83
C TYR A 71 8.19 -0.27 3.51
N ASP A 72 8.49 -1.31 2.72
CA ASP A 72 8.70 -2.68 3.15
C ASP A 72 9.67 -2.79 4.32
N ALA A 73 10.84 -2.17 4.19
CA ALA A 73 11.85 -2.18 5.24
C ALA A 73 11.32 -1.56 6.54
N THR A 74 10.53 -0.49 6.42
CA THR A 74 9.98 0.23 7.56
C THR A 74 8.87 -0.57 8.23
N PHE A 75 7.90 -1.11 7.49
CA PHE A 75 6.83 -1.93 8.07
C PHE A 75 7.35 -3.23 8.67
N LYS A 76 8.39 -3.85 8.07
CA LYS A 76 9.07 -5.05 8.59
C LYS A 76 9.86 -4.80 9.87
N SER A 77 10.16 -3.54 10.22
CA SER A 77 10.84 -3.21 11.48
C SER A 77 9.96 -3.38 12.73
N SER A 78 8.68 -3.69 12.56
CA SER A 78 7.75 -4.03 13.64
C SER A 78 8.28 -5.24 14.45
N VAL A 79 8.44 -5.06 15.77
CA VAL A 79 8.94 -6.10 16.69
C VAL A 79 7.84 -6.54 17.66
N LYS A 80 8.12 -7.54 18.50
CA LYS A 80 7.15 -7.98 19.52
C LYS A 80 6.76 -6.78 20.42
N ASN A 81 5.47 -6.43 20.41
CA ASN A 81 4.83 -5.30 21.11
C ASN A 81 5.02 -3.91 20.46
N TYR A 82 5.48 -3.83 19.21
CA TYR A 82 5.58 -2.58 18.46
C TYR A 82 5.24 -2.83 16.98
N SER A 83 4.29 -2.07 16.44
CA SER A 83 3.96 -2.09 15.03
C SER A 83 4.03 -0.71 14.41
N VAL A 84 4.61 -0.65 13.21
CA VAL A 84 4.49 0.53 12.35
C VAL A 84 3.12 0.48 11.67
N LEU A 85 2.25 1.42 11.99
CA LEU A 85 0.89 1.48 11.44
C LEU A 85 0.83 2.26 10.13
N THR A 86 1.70 3.24 9.97
CA THR A 86 1.77 4.10 8.80
C THR A 86 3.16 4.69 8.63
N VAL A 87 3.54 4.98 7.40
CA VAL A 87 4.76 5.71 7.04
C VAL A 87 4.34 6.96 6.28
N CYS A 88 4.80 8.14 6.71
CA CYS A 88 4.58 9.39 6.00
C CYS A 88 5.90 9.98 5.52
N LEU A 89 5.97 10.33 4.25
CA LEU A 89 7.13 10.89 3.58
C LEU A 89 6.83 12.32 3.14
N TYR A 90 7.83 13.19 3.32
CA TYR A 90 7.86 14.49 2.67
C TYR A 90 8.92 14.45 1.57
N GLU A 91 8.46 14.43 0.33
CA GLU A 91 9.27 14.16 -0.84
C GLU A 91 9.52 15.43 -1.64
N LYS A 92 10.68 15.48 -2.29
CA LYS A 92 11.07 16.51 -3.23
C LYS A 92 11.33 15.85 -4.58
N TYR A 93 10.60 16.28 -5.61
CA TYR A 93 10.78 15.85 -6.98
C TYR A 93 11.55 16.91 -7.76
N ASP A 94 12.75 16.55 -8.19
CA ASP A 94 13.61 17.40 -8.98
C ASP A 94 13.54 17.01 -10.46
N TYR A 95 12.83 17.79 -11.27
CA TYR A 95 12.65 17.53 -12.71
C TYR A 95 13.82 18.02 -13.58
N HIS A 96 15.05 17.98 -13.07
CA HIS A 96 16.25 18.52 -13.74
C HIS A 96 16.53 17.93 -15.13
N PHE A 97 15.92 16.79 -15.46
CA PHE A 97 16.00 16.17 -16.79
C PHE A 97 15.22 16.95 -17.87
N MET A 98 14.15 17.66 -17.51
CA MET A 98 13.44 18.56 -18.41
C MET A 98 14.18 19.90 -18.44
N ARG A 99 15.08 20.05 -19.42
CA ARG A 99 16.09 21.13 -19.58
C ARG A 99 15.60 22.59 -19.47
N SER A 100 14.31 22.84 -19.27
CA SER A 100 13.73 24.19 -19.17
C SER A 100 12.94 24.45 -17.87
N ILE A 101 12.76 23.46 -17.00
CA ILE A 101 11.95 23.62 -15.77
C ILE A 101 12.85 23.36 -14.55
N LYS A 102 13.31 24.45 -13.90
CA LYS A 102 14.02 24.41 -12.61
C LYS A 102 13.06 24.53 -11.43
N THR A 103 11.94 23.83 -11.47
CA THR A 103 11.00 23.82 -10.34
C THR A 103 11.05 22.47 -9.67
N SER A 104 11.34 22.47 -8.37
CA SER A 104 11.13 21.30 -7.52
C SER A 104 9.67 21.28 -7.10
N GLU A 105 9.05 20.10 -7.17
CA GLU A 105 7.74 19.87 -6.56
C GLU A 105 7.91 19.15 -5.23
N TYR A 106 7.01 19.42 -4.29
CA TYR A 106 7.01 18.80 -2.97
C TYR A 106 5.70 18.08 -2.76
N MET A 107 5.76 16.90 -2.17
CA MET A 107 4.58 16.11 -1.85
C MET A 107 4.72 15.52 -0.46
N PHE A 108 3.68 15.68 0.35
CA PHE A 108 3.53 14.93 1.59
C PHE A 108 2.59 13.76 1.33
N ARG A 109 3.04 12.53 1.56
CA ARG A 109 2.26 11.31 1.31
C ARG A 109 2.39 10.36 2.49
N CYS A 110 1.29 9.74 2.89
CA CYS A 110 1.28 8.65 3.86
C CYS A 110 0.85 7.34 3.20
N VAL A 111 1.36 6.22 3.72
CA VAL A 111 1.01 4.86 3.30
C VAL A 111 0.66 3.98 4.50
N CYS A 112 -0.20 3.00 4.29
CA CYS A 112 -0.64 2.00 5.28
C CYS A 112 -0.94 0.67 4.56
N ASN A 113 -0.93 -0.46 5.27
CA ASN A 113 -0.92 -1.81 4.67
C ASN A 113 -2.10 -2.70 5.10
N PHE A 114 -3.28 -2.11 5.34
CA PHE A 114 -4.50 -2.85 5.64
C PHE A 114 -5.70 -2.30 4.86
N ASN A 115 -6.75 -3.10 4.74
CA ASN A 115 -7.92 -2.77 3.93
C ASN A 115 -8.52 -1.41 4.32
N LEU A 116 -8.73 -0.57 3.31
CA LEU A 116 -9.39 0.72 3.39
C LEU A 116 -8.72 1.70 4.37
N CYS A 117 -7.44 1.50 4.69
CA CYS A 117 -6.73 2.31 5.66
C CYS A 117 -6.59 3.79 5.24
N ASN A 118 -6.80 4.09 3.95
CA ASN A 118 -6.83 5.44 3.38
C ASN A 118 -8.25 6.04 3.24
N THR A 119 -9.26 5.54 3.98
CA THR A 119 -10.61 6.13 3.96
C THR A 119 -10.60 7.64 4.25
N PRO A 120 -9.88 8.14 5.27
CA PRO A 120 -9.90 9.56 5.56
C PRO A 120 -9.01 10.33 4.60
N THR A 121 -9.56 11.39 4.00
CA THR A 121 -8.86 12.20 3.00
C THR A 121 -8.14 13.41 3.58
N ASN A 122 -8.18 13.60 4.89
CA ASN A 122 -7.39 14.59 5.62
C ASN A 122 -6.47 13.90 6.65
N PHE A 123 -5.36 14.57 6.94
CA PHE A 123 -4.28 13.99 7.73
C PHE A 123 -4.66 13.66 9.19
N PRO A 124 -5.36 14.53 9.95
CA PRO A 124 -5.72 14.21 11.33
C PRO A 124 -6.63 12.98 11.45
N GLN A 125 -7.65 12.86 10.60
CA GLN A 125 -8.55 11.71 10.62
C GLN A 125 -7.85 10.44 10.13
N PHE A 126 -6.92 10.56 9.17
CA PHE A 126 -6.10 9.44 8.72
C PHE A 126 -5.31 8.85 9.87
N LEU A 127 -4.61 9.68 10.66
CA LEU A 127 -3.86 9.20 11.83
C LEU A 127 -4.77 8.57 12.90
N GLN A 128 -5.99 9.10 13.09
CA GLN A 128 -6.97 8.53 14.01
C GLN A 128 -7.40 7.13 13.57
N LYS A 129 -7.65 6.92 12.27
CA LYS A 129 -7.99 5.61 11.69
C LYS A 129 -6.88 4.59 11.94
N GLN A 130 -5.62 4.97 11.78
CA GLN A 130 -4.49 4.07 12.04
C GLN A 130 -4.48 3.59 13.50
N LYS A 131 -4.71 4.51 14.45
CA LYS A 131 -4.78 4.19 15.89
C LYS A 131 -5.92 3.22 16.21
N GLN A 132 -7.09 3.39 15.59
CA GLN A 132 -8.23 2.50 15.81
C GLN A 132 -7.97 1.07 15.33
N HIS A 133 -7.17 0.90 14.27
CA HIS A 133 -6.79 -0.43 13.78
C HIS A 133 -5.79 -1.15 14.71
N SER A 134 -5.05 -0.40 15.54
CA SER A 134 -4.06 -0.96 16.46
C SER A 134 -4.62 -1.44 17.80
N LEU A 135 -5.92 -1.29 18.03
CA LEU A 135 -6.66 -1.72 19.22
C LEU A 135 -7.46 -3.00 18.94
#